data_AF-A0A147BI75-F1
#
_entry.id   AF-A0A147BI75-F1
#
_cell.length_a   1.000
_cell.length_b   1.000
_cell.length_c   1.000
_cell.angle_alpha   90.00
_cell.angle_beta   90.00
_cell.angle_gamma   90.00
#
_symmetry.space_group_name_H-M   'P 1'
#
loop_
_entity.id
_entity.type
_entity.pdbx_description
1 polymer ?
#
loop_
_entity_poly.entity_id
_entity_poly.type
_entity_poly.pdbx_seq_one_letter_code
_entity_poly.pdbx_strand_id
1 'polypeptide(L)'
;ISSSESVRRLWDRMDAMGGAIPVQEVFTAKSLEMVQQRKAVIATDMIAGRVQSSLFCPVLDGFFYVGTQSITNLRSVWYYRKRIDPDLVKAINKRILWLSESAVPFMRNQDLYPKGSTCFLDTYKQDRSDAFQPLTVQDMRAVFVLCGYLIALASVFLLIELIAHGMSHCAGCLA
;
A
#
# COMPACT_ATOMS: atom_id res chain seq x y z
N ILE A 1 14.30 16.36 9.03
CA ILE A 1 13.21 17.35 9.18
C ILE A 1 12.65 17.15 10.59
N SER A 2 12.69 18.18 11.44
CA SER A 2 12.12 18.10 12.79
C SER A 2 10.66 17.67 12.68
N SER A 3 10.23 16.66 13.45
CA SER A 3 8.84 16.18 13.43
C SER A 3 7.83 17.31 13.65
N SER A 4 8.21 18.36 14.39
CA SER A 4 7.35 19.53 14.60
C SER A 4 7.07 20.35 13.33
N GLU A 5 8.03 20.44 12.41
CA GLU A 5 7.86 21.19 11.16
C GLU A 5 6.96 20.43 10.18
N SER A 6 7.13 19.12 10.08
CA SER A 6 6.27 18.25 9.26
C SER A 6 4.82 18.28 9.75
N VAL A 7 4.61 18.20 11.07
CA VAL A 7 3.27 18.29 11.68
C VAL A 7 2.65 19.66 11.42
N ARG A 8 3.42 20.74 11.59
CA ARG A 8 2.92 22.10 11.32
C ARG A 8 2.52 22.28 9.86
N ARG A 9 3.35 21.84 8.90
CA ARG A 9 3.01 21.92 7.47
C ARG A 9 1.77 21.10 7.11
N LEU A 10 1.58 19.94 7.73
CA LEU A 10 0.35 19.16 7.56
C LEU A 10 -0.86 19.93 8.08
N TRP A 11 -0.74 20.50 9.29
CA TRP A 11 -1.80 21.28 9.91
C TRP A 11 -2.19 22.49 9.07
N ASP A 12 -1.21 23.27 8.61
CA ASP A 12 -1.43 24.44 7.74
C ASP A 12 -2.17 24.05 6.44
N ARG A 13 -1.86 22.88 5.87
CA ARG A 13 -2.57 22.34 4.70
C ARG A 13 -3.99 21.87 5.02
N MET A 14 -4.18 21.20 6.15
CA MET A 14 -5.50 20.76 6.58
C MET A 14 -6.43 21.96 6.78
N ASP A 15 -5.93 23.02 7.43
CA ASP A 15 -6.68 24.25 7.66
C ASP A 15 -7.03 24.95 6.34
N ALA A 16 -6.06 25.10 5.43
CA ALA A 16 -6.27 25.71 4.12
C ALA A 16 -7.31 24.96 3.25
N MET A 17 -7.47 23.65 3.46
CA MET A 17 -8.45 22.82 2.73
C MET A 17 -9.80 22.70 3.45
N GLY A 18 -9.97 23.31 4.63
CA GLY A 18 -11.15 23.08 5.48
C GLY A 18 -11.29 21.61 5.92
N GLY A 19 -10.17 20.89 6.02
CA GLY A 19 -10.12 19.46 6.32
C GLY A 19 -10.28 19.11 7.80
N ALA A 20 -10.47 20.10 8.68
CA ALA A 20 -10.74 19.89 10.09
C ALA A 20 -12.21 19.49 10.29
N ILE A 21 -12.44 18.24 10.64
CA ILE A 21 -13.76 17.69 10.94
C ILE A 21 -13.81 17.16 12.39
N PRO A 22 -14.99 17.08 13.02
CA PRO A 22 -15.14 16.47 14.35
C PRO A 22 -14.60 15.04 14.38
N VAL A 23 -13.96 14.65 15.50
CA VAL A 23 -13.33 13.32 15.66
C VAL A 23 -14.32 12.19 15.41
N GLN A 24 -15.58 12.37 15.80
CA GLN A 24 -16.66 11.40 15.61
C GLN A 24 -17.01 11.19 14.14
N GLU A 25 -16.73 12.16 13.27
CA GLU A 25 -17.05 12.11 11.84
C GLU A 25 -15.89 11.54 11.00
N VAL A 26 -14.68 11.44 11.58
CA VAL A 26 -13.48 10.94 10.89
C VAL A 26 -13.66 9.50 10.41
N PHE A 27 -14.16 8.62 11.28
CA PHE A 27 -14.35 7.20 10.99
C PHE A 27 -15.82 6.84 10.82
N THR A 28 -16.44 7.43 9.80
CA THR A 28 -17.80 7.07 9.37
C THR A 28 -17.73 6.37 8.01
N ALA A 29 -18.78 5.61 7.66
CA ALA A 29 -18.87 4.97 6.35
C ALA A 29 -18.68 5.98 5.21
N LYS A 30 -19.29 7.17 5.33
CA LYS A 30 -19.15 8.28 4.37
C LYS A 30 -17.70 8.74 4.23
N SER A 31 -17.02 9.01 5.35
CA SER A 31 -15.62 9.48 5.34
C SER A 31 -14.66 8.42 4.77
N LEU A 32 -14.87 7.16 5.14
CA LEU A 32 -14.07 6.04 4.65
C LEU A 32 -14.30 5.76 3.16
N GLU A 33 -15.53 5.89 2.67
CA GLU A 33 -15.83 5.80 1.24
C GLU A 33 -15.13 6.92 0.45
N MET A 34 -15.12 8.15 0.96
CA MET A 34 -14.36 9.25 0.34
C MET A 34 -12.85 8.94 0.26
N VAL A 35 -12.29 8.26 1.27
CA VAL A 35 -10.89 7.81 1.24
C VAL A 35 -10.68 6.75 0.17
N GLN A 36 -11.56 5.74 0.06
CA GLN A 36 -11.47 4.71 -0.98
C GLN A 36 -11.60 5.30 -2.39
N GLN A 37 -12.45 6.31 -2.56
CA GLN A 37 -12.62 7.06 -3.82
C GLN A 37 -11.47 8.04 -4.11
N ARG A 38 -10.42 8.07 -3.28
CA ARG A 38 -9.26 8.98 -3.39
C ARG A 38 -9.63 10.47 -3.33
N LYS A 39 -10.76 10.79 -2.70
CA LYS A 39 -11.24 12.17 -2.50
C LYS A 39 -10.79 12.76 -1.18
N ALA A 40 -10.40 11.93 -0.22
CA ALA A 40 -9.96 12.35 1.11
C ALA A 40 -8.75 11.52 1.58
N VAL A 41 -8.01 12.09 2.54
CA VAL A 41 -6.93 11.42 3.26
C VAL A 41 -7.15 11.63 4.75
N ILE A 42 -7.11 10.55 5.54
CA ILE A 42 -7.20 10.63 7.00
C ILE A 42 -5.77 10.59 7.55
N ALA A 43 -5.38 11.65 8.27
CA ALA A 43 -4.14 11.68 9.03
C ALA A 43 -4.42 11.30 10.49
N THR A 44 -3.93 10.14 10.92
CA THR A 44 -4.19 9.58 12.26
C THR A 44 -3.02 8.71 12.70
N ASP A 45 -2.99 8.30 13.97
CA ASP A 45 -2.06 7.25 14.41
C ASP A 45 -2.41 5.90 13.76
N MET A 46 -1.38 5.07 13.59
CA MET A 46 -1.47 3.77 12.91
C MET A 46 -2.47 2.82 13.56
N ILE A 47 -2.58 2.83 14.89
CA ILE A 47 -3.42 1.86 15.61
C ILE A 47 -4.89 2.27 15.48
N ALA A 48 -5.24 3.51 15.82
CA ALA A 48 -6.61 3.97 15.72
C ALA A 48 -7.12 3.90 14.28
N GLY A 49 -6.31 4.33 13.30
CA GLY A 49 -6.68 4.28 11.89
C GLY A 49 -6.99 2.86 11.41
N ARG A 50 -6.13 1.89 11.75
CA ARG A 50 -6.33 0.49 11.36
C ARG A 50 -7.52 -0.14 12.07
N VAL A 51 -7.62 0.02 13.40
CA VAL A 51 -8.71 -0.58 14.19
C VAL A 51 -10.06 -0.02 13.74
N GLN A 52 -10.21 1.31 13.68
CA GLN A 52 -11.48 1.93 13.33
C GLN A 52 -11.91 1.61 11.90
N SER A 53 -11.00 1.68 10.93
CA SER A 53 -11.35 1.38 9.53
C SER A 53 -11.62 -0.12 9.30
N SER A 54 -10.99 -1.01 10.09
CA SER A 54 -11.21 -2.47 9.97
C SER A 54 -12.63 -2.90 10.30
N LEU A 55 -13.35 -2.12 11.13
CA LEU A 55 -14.75 -2.37 11.47
C LEU A 55 -15.68 -2.20 10.25
N PHE A 56 -15.27 -1.41 9.26
CA PHE A 56 -16.07 -1.09 8.08
C PHE A 56 -15.68 -1.88 6.84
N CYS A 57 -14.58 -2.66 6.86
CA CYS A 57 -14.18 -3.47 5.70
C CYS A 57 -15.26 -4.43 5.18
N PRO A 58 -16.14 -5.05 5.99
CA PRO A 58 -17.20 -5.90 5.44
C PRO A 58 -18.27 -5.14 4.64
N VAL A 59 -18.36 -3.82 4.82
CA VAL A 59 -19.42 -2.97 4.25
C VAL A 59 -18.89 -2.11 3.09
N LEU A 60 -17.59 -1.86 3.06
CA LEU A 60 -16.97 -0.96 2.10
C LEU A 60 -16.30 -1.74 0.96
N ASP A 61 -16.57 -1.34 -0.28
CA ASP A 61 -15.96 -1.92 -1.46
C ASP A 61 -14.61 -1.28 -1.77
N GLY A 62 -13.52 -1.98 -1.43
CA GLY A 62 -12.18 -1.61 -1.85
C GLY A 62 -11.12 -1.81 -0.77
N PHE A 63 -9.96 -1.19 -0.99
CA PHE A 63 -8.82 -1.29 -0.08
C PHE A 63 -8.33 0.09 0.37
N PHE A 64 -7.91 0.16 1.63
CA PHE A 64 -7.19 1.29 2.18
C PHE A 64 -5.70 1.15 1.94
N TYR A 65 -5.09 2.23 1.45
CA TYR A 65 -3.65 2.38 1.40
C TYR A 65 -3.17 3.12 2.64
N VAL A 66 -2.22 2.53 3.36
CA VAL A 66 -1.57 3.17 4.51
C VAL A 66 -0.24 3.73 4.04
N GLY A 67 -0.07 5.05 4.16
CA GLY A 67 1.19 5.70 3.80
C GLY A 67 2.37 5.15 4.61
N THR A 68 3.51 4.93 3.94
CA THR A 68 4.73 4.37 4.56
C THR A 68 5.49 5.40 5.40
N GLN A 69 5.21 6.70 5.22
CA GLN A 69 5.87 7.79 5.93
C GLN A 69 5.15 8.13 7.22
N SER A 70 5.84 7.97 8.35
CA SER A 70 5.39 8.48 9.64
C SER A 70 5.70 9.98 9.74
N ILE A 71 4.66 10.78 10.03
CA ILE A 71 4.80 12.23 10.22
C ILE A 71 5.45 12.53 11.58
N THR A 72 5.06 11.77 12.60
CA THR A 72 5.61 11.85 13.96
C THR A 72 5.43 10.52 14.67
N ASN A 73 6.28 10.26 15.67
CA ASN A 73 6.13 9.10 16.55
C ASN A 73 5.47 9.55 17.86
N LEU A 74 4.23 9.13 18.05
CA LEU A 74 3.48 9.37 19.29
C LEU A 74 3.90 8.33 20.32
N ARG A 75 4.68 8.76 21.31
CA ARG A 75 4.98 7.92 22.48
C ARG A 75 3.78 7.94 23.40
N SER A 76 3.21 6.77 23.66
CA SER A 76 2.20 6.61 24.71
C SER A 76 2.88 6.72 26.07
N VAL A 77 2.55 7.76 26.83
CA VAL A 77 3.09 8.00 28.18
C VAL A 77 1.92 8.06 29.14
N TRP A 78 2.05 7.37 30.29
CA TRP A 78 1.05 7.48 31.34
C TRP A 78 1.33 8.74 32.17
N TYR A 79 0.31 9.59 32.31
CA TYR A 79 0.38 10.80 33.13
C TYR A 79 -0.38 10.59 34.42
N TYR A 80 0.16 11.11 35.53
CA TYR A 80 -0.46 11.04 36.84
C TYR A 80 -0.33 12.38 37.57
N ARG A 81 -1.23 12.62 38.53
CA ARG A 81 -1.21 13.85 39.35
C ARG A 81 0.05 13.88 40.22
N LYS A 82 0.66 15.05 40.39
CA LYS A 82 1.88 15.24 41.19
C LYS A 82 1.80 14.72 42.64
N ARG A 83 0.60 14.68 43.23
CA ARG A 83 0.35 14.24 44.62
C ARG A 83 -0.01 12.76 44.75
N ILE A 84 0.15 11.97 43.69
CA ILE A 84 -0.03 10.51 43.80
C ILE A 84 1.02 9.95 44.77
N ASP A 85 0.66 8.88 45.46
CA ASP A 85 1.58 8.16 46.33
C ASP A 85 2.81 7.68 45.51
N PRO A 86 4.05 8.06 45.88
CA PRO A 86 5.25 7.63 45.18
C PRO A 86 5.42 6.10 45.17
N ASP A 87 4.95 5.39 46.20
CA ASP A 87 5.04 3.94 46.26
C ASP A 87 4.09 3.28 45.26
N LEU A 88 2.90 3.86 45.06
CA LEU A 88 1.97 3.44 44.01
C LEU A 88 2.57 3.65 42.62
N VAL A 89 3.19 4.81 42.37
CA VAL A 89 3.87 5.09 41.09
C VAL A 89 4.98 4.07 40.83
N LYS A 90 5.79 3.77 41.85
CA LYS A 90 6.85 2.77 41.76
C LYS A 90 6.30 1.39 41.44
N ALA A 91 5.20 1.00 42.09
CA ALA A 91 4.54 -0.29 41.85
C ALA A 91 3.97 -0.38 40.42
N ILE A 92 3.31 0.69 39.93
CA ILE A 92 2.78 0.75 38.57
C ILE A 92 3.91 0.68 37.54
N ASN A 93 4.96 1.48 37.70
CA ASN A 93 6.11 1.47 36.79
C ASN A 93 6.78 0.09 36.76
N LYS A 94 6.97 -0.55 37.91
CA LYS A 94 7.51 -1.92 37.98
C LYS A 94 6.63 -2.90 37.22
N ARG A 95 5.31 -2.79 37.33
CA ARG A 95 4.37 -3.67 36.63
C ARG A 95 4.37 -3.42 35.11
N ILE A 96 4.44 -2.18 34.67
CA ILE A 96 4.58 -1.82 33.25
C ILE A 96 5.87 -2.42 32.67
N LEU A 97 6.99 -2.31 33.39
CA LEU A 97 8.27 -2.92 33.01
C LEU A 97 8.14 -4.43 32.88
N TRP A 98 7.57 -5.11 33.88
CA TRP A 98 7.35 -6.56 33.84
C TRP A 98 6.50 -6.99 32.64
N LEU A 99 5.43 -6.24 32.34
CA LEU A 99 4.59 -6.51 31.18
C LEU A 99 5.37 -6.33 29.87
N SER A 100 6.17 -5.27 29.76
CA SER A 100 7.03 -5.04 28.60
C SER A 100 8.10 -6.13 28.42
N GLU A 101 8.70 -6.60 29.51
CA GLU A 101 9.74 -7.64 29.50
C GLU A 101 9.17 -9.03 29.25
N SER A 102 7.93 -9.28 29.67
CA SER A 102 7.27 -10.58 29.47
C SER A 102 7.00 -10.89 27.99
N ALA A 103 7.08 -9.90 27.10
CA ALA A 103 6.72 -9.98 25.69
C ALA A 103 5.33 -10.58 25.42
N VAL A 104 4.44 -10.57 26.43
CA VAL A 104 3.08 -11.06 26.31
C VAL A 104 2.26 -9.98 25.59
N PRO A 105 1.66 -10.27 24.43
CA PRO A 105 0.80 -9.31 23.77
C PRO A 105 -0.40 -8.99 24.67
N PHE A 106 -0.58 -7.72 25.00
CA PHE A 106 -1.65 -7.24 25.90
C PHE A 106 -3.06 -7.53 25.38
N MET A 107 -3.21 -7.58 24.06
CA MET A 107 -4.44 -7.93 23.36
C MET A 107 -4.10 -8.88 22.22
N ARG A 108 -4.99 -9.84 21.94
CA ARG A 108 -4.81 -10.70 20.78
C ARG A 108 -5.15 -9.89 19.53
N ASN A 109 -4.44 -10.12 18.43
CA ASN A 109 -4.72 -9.44 17.17
C ASN A 109 -6.18 -9.61 16.71
N GLN A 110 -6.78 -10.78 16.98
CA GLN A 110 -8.20 -11.04 16.68
C GLN A 110 -9.18 -10.20 17.51
N ASP A 111 -8.75 -9.68 18.66
CA ASP A 111 -9.58 -8.82 19.53
C ASP A 111 -9.50 -7.36 19.06
N LEU A 112 -8.37 -6.98 18.44
CA LEU A 112 -8.15 -5.68 17.81
C LEU A 112 -8.72 -5.60 16.39
N TYR A 113 -8.65 -6.72 15.66
CA TYR A 113 -9.07 -6.86 14.26
C TYR A 113 -10.03 -8.05 14.17
N PRO A 114 -11.36 -7.83 14.19
CA PRO A 114 -12.31 -8.93 14.09
C PRO A 114 -12.06 -9.76 12.81
N LYS A 115 -12.29 -11.06 12.87
CA LYS A 115 -11.91 -12.03 11.83
C LYS A 115 -12.52 -11.66 10.46
N GLY A 116 -11.69 -11.64 9.41
CA GLY A 116 -12.11 -11.54 8.01
C GLY A 116 -11.97 -10.16 7.35
N SER A 117 -11.48 -9.14 8.04
CA SER A 117 -11.55 -7.73 7.60
C SER A 117 -10.20 -7.02 7.45
N THR A 118 -9.24 -7.58 6.72
CA THR A 118 -8.08 -6.78 6.29
C THR A 118 -8.32 -6.23 4.89
N CYS A 119 -9.08 -5.13 4.80
CA CYS A 119 -9.19 -4.34 3.58
C CYS A 119 -8.02 -3.34 3.45
N PHE A 120 -6.81 -3.71 3.89
CA PHE A 120 -5.63 -2.87 3.82
C PHE A 120 -4.62 -3.46 2.86
N LEU A 121 -4.07 -2.62 1.98
CA LEU A 121 -2.91 -2.97 1.17
C LEU A 121 -1.66 -2.77 2.03
N ASP A 122 -1.12 -3.85 2.59
CA ASP A 122 0.16 -3.83 3.32
C ASP A 122 1.34 -3.75 2.33
N THR A 123 1.50 -2.59 1.70
CA THR A 123 2.63 -2.32 0.78
C THR A 123 3.98 -2.23 1.50
N TYR A 124 3.99 -2.09 2.83
CA TYR A 124 5.22 -2.10 3.63
C TYR A 124 6.00 -3.42 3.49
N LYS A 125 5.32 -4.55 3.27
CA LYS A 125 6.00 -5.81 2.95
C LYS A 125 6.60 -5.79 1.55
N GLN A 126 6.01 -5.06 0.62
CA GLN A 126 6.44 -5.00 -0.78
C GLN A 126 7.72 -4.18 -0.96
N ASP A 127 7.86 -3.04 -0.26
CA ASP A 127 9.06 -2.19 -0.33
C ASP A 127 10.32 -2.83 0.32
N ARG A 128 10.15 -3.84 1.18
CA ARG A 128 11.26 -4.58 1.81
C ARG A 128 11.50 -5.96 1.22
N SER A 129 10.62 -6.42 0.33
CA SER A 129 10.84 -7.66 -0.37
C SER A 129 11.60 -7.32 -1.64
N ASP A 130 12.85 -7.78 -1.74
CA ASP A 130 13.53 -8.03 -3.02
C ASP A 130 12.80 -9.12 -3.85
N ALA A 131 11.48 -9.21 -3.71
CA ALA A 131 10.62 -10.09 -4.47
C ALA A 131 10.39 -9.41 -5.82
N PHE A 132 11.33 -9.66 -6.73
CA PHE A 132 11.14 -9.42 -8.15
C PHE A 132 9.76 -9.92 -8.55
N GLN A 133 8.92 -9.02 -9.04
CA GLN A 133 7.61 -9.38 -9.57
C GLN A 133 7.86 -10.36 -10.73
N PRO A 134 7.37 -11.60 -10.67
CA PRO A 134 7.68 -12.59 -11.69
C PRO A 134 7.14 -12.09 -13.02
N LEU A 135 8.00 -12.05 -14.05
CA LEU A 135 7.60 -11.63 -15.40
C LEU A 135 6.43 -12.49 -15.86
N THR A 136 5.31 -11.85 -16.19
CA THR A 136 4.15 -12.56 -16.72
C THR A 136 4.25 -12.65 -18.24
N VAL A 137 3.57 -13.64 -18.83
CA VAL A 137 3.48 -13.78 -20.30
C VAL A 137 2.89 -12.52 -20.95
N GLN A 138 2.05 -11.79 -20.21
CA GLN A 138 1.45 -10.55 -20.67
C GLN A 138 2.48 -9.43 -20.83
N ASP A 139 3.50 -9.39 -19.99
CA ASP A 139 4.62 -8.43 -20.08
C ASP A 139 5.52 -8.74 -21.29
N MET A 140 5.64 -10.01 -21.69
CA MET A 140 6.41 -10.44 -22.87
C MET A 140 5.63 -10.38 -24.19
N ARG A 141 4.36 -9.92 -24.18
CA ARG A 141 3.50 -9.90 -25.38
C ARG A 141 4.14 -9.14 -26.54
N ALA A 142 4.81 -8.02 -26.27
CA ALA A 142 5.48 -7.23 -27.30
C ALA A 142 6.59 -8.03 -28.01
N VAL A 143 7.33 -8.85 -27.27
CA VAL A 143 8.39 -9.70 -27.81
C VAL A 143 7.80 -10.77 -28.72
N PHE A 144 6.73 -11.44 -28.29
CA PHE A 144 6.06 -12.45 -29.12
C PHE A 144 5.46 -11.88 -30.40
N VAL A 145 4.83 -10.70 -30.32
CA VAL A 145 4.28 -10.01 -31.50
C VAL A 145 5.38 -9.61 -32.46
N LEU A 146 6.49 -9.07 -31.95
CA LEU A 146 7.64 -8.69 -32.77
C LEU A 146 8.28 -9.90 -33.45
N CYS A 147 8.50 -11.00 -32.73
CA CYS A 147 9.01 -12.25 -33.30
C CYS A 147 8.08 -12.80 -34.39
N GLY A 148 6.77 -12.80 -34.14
CA GLY A 148 5.78 -13.22 -35.16
C GLY A 148 5.84 -12.36 -36.42
N TYR A 149 5.96 -11.04 -36.26
CA TYR A 149 6.09 -10.11 -37.39
C TYR A 149 7.36 -10.36 -38.20
N LEU A 150 8.50 -10.56 -37.54
CA LEU A 150 9.78 -10.83 -38.20
C LEU A 150 9.77 -12.15 -38.97
N ILE A 151 9.16 -13.20 -38.41
CA ILE A 151 8.99 -14.50 -39.09
C ILE A 151 8.10 -14.33 -40.34
N ALA A 152 6.98 -13.61 -40.21
CA ALA A 152 6.09 -13.35 -41.34
C ALA A 152 6.83 -12.58 -42.46
N LEU A 153 7.56 -11.54 -42.10
CA LEU A 153 8.33 -10.74 -43.05
C LEU A 153 9.42 -11.58 -43.75
N ALA A 154 10.17 -12.39 -43.00
CA ALA A 154 11.16 -13.32 -43.59
C ALA A 154 10.52 -14.32 -44.56
N SER A 155 9.35 -14.87 -44.22
CA SER A 155 8.62 -15.79 -45.10
C SER A 155 8.18 -15.12 -46.41
N VAL A 156 7.77 -13.85 -46.35
CA VAL A 156 7.41 -13.07 -47.56
C VAL A 156 8.64 -12.84 -48.44
N PHE A 157 9.77 -12.46 -47.85
CA PHE A 157 11.01 -12.29 -48.62
C PHE A 157 11.47 -13.60 -49.29
N LEU A 158 11.37 -14.72 -48.59
CA LEU A 158 11.71 -16.04 -49.14
C LEU A 158 10.77 -16.44 -50.29
N LEU A 159 9.48 -16.14 -50.18
CA LEU A 159 8.52 -16.36 -51.27
C LEU A 159 8.83 -15.49 -52.50
N ILE A 160 9.15 -14.22 -52.28
CA ILE A 160 9.57 -13.30 -53.36
C ILE A 160 10.82 -13.83 -54.06
N GLU A 161 11.80 -14.29 -53.29
CA GLU A 161 13.04 -14.88 -53.83
C GLU A 161 12.76 -16.15 -54.65
N LEU A 162 11.92 -17.07 -54.14
CA LEU A 162 11.52 -18.27 -54.88
C LEU A 162 10.83 -17.95 -56.20
N ILE A 163 9.93 -16.96 -56.21
CA ILE A 163 9.23 -16.52 -57.43
C ILE A 163 10.21 -15.88 -58.40
N ALA A 164 11.06 -14.95 -57.94
CA ALA A 164 12.03 -14.27 -58.78
C ALA A 164 13.07 -15.25 -59.36
N HIS A 165 13.57 -16.18 -58.55
CA HIS A 165 14.53 -17.18 -58.99
C HIS A 165 13.89 -18.20 -59.95
N GLY A 166 12.67 -18.66 -59.65
CA GLY A 166 11.90 -19.53 -60.55
C GLY A 166 11.58 -18.89 -61.91
N MET A 167 11.28 -17.58 -61.92
CA MET A 167 11.09 -16.82 -63.16
C MET A 167 12.39 -16.64 -63.95
N SER A 168 13.51 -16.40 -63.26
CA SER A 168 14.83 -16.27 -63.91
C SER A 168 15.31 -17.59 -64.55
N HIS A 169 15.03 -18.73 -63.89
CA HIS A 169 15.36 -20.06 -64.43
C HIS A 169 14.47 -20.46 -65.61
N CYS A 170 13.18 -20.06 -65.62
CA CYS A 170 12.31 -20.27 -66.79
C CYS A 170 12.70 -19.39 -67.99
N ALA A 171 13.16 -18.16 -67.75
CA ALA A 171 13.62 -17.26 -68.81
C ALA A 171 14.93 -17.73 -69.47
N GLY A 172 15.80 -18.43 -68.72
CA GLY A 172 17.04 -19.03 -69.24
C GLY A 172 16.88 -20.35 -70.00
N CYS A 173 15.73 -21.03 -69.91
CA CYS A 173 15.45 -22.26 -70.67
C CYS A 173 14.74 -22.03 -72.01
N LEU A 174 14.36 -20.78 -72.32
CA LEU A 174 13.65 -20.37 -73.54
C LEU A 174 14.51 -19.50 -74.47
N ALA A 175 15.83 -19.42 -74.24
CA ALA A 175 16.80 -18.77 -75.11
C ALA A 175 17.73 -19.81 -75.75
#